data_AF-A0A7W1KSZ6-F1
#
_entry.id   AF-A0A7W1KSZ6-F1
#
_cell.length_a   1.000
_cell.length_b   1.000
_cell.length_c   1.000
_cell.angle_alpha   90.00
_cell.angle_beta   90.00
_cell.angle_gamma   90.00
#
_symmetry.space_group_name_H-M   'P 1'
#
loop_
_entity.id
_entity.type
_entity.pdbx_description
1 polymer ?
#
loop_
_entity_poly.entity_id
_entity_poly.type
_entity_poly.pdbx_seq_one_letter_code
_entity_poly.pdbx_strand_id
1 'polypeptide(L)'
;MPTVLLIEDDAESRRATSQLFARDNWNVFEAGDGEVGIDLALKHRPDVILCDLLMPKANGFQVCRALRQQLQPTKIIVVSGRDYGVDRASALEAGADEYLVKPITWEVLSSSIERILPQIPRKPGEKTRAVEFQTPSTRLKLWGVRGSIPVPGASTVRYGGNTTCVEIRADGEIIVLDAGSGIRALGMALEKEFGERPVKLTLLITHTHWDHIQGFPFFLPAYNQKNQIHVLGYEGARAGLATILAGQMETPFFPVSLRDLPSNIAIEELKEMEFSIGKVQVQAKFANHPGICAGYRLTTSGGSIAFFPDNEPYELLKLHIADRDHSSLEDAGVFAKAERQKLVDFLCGCDVLIMDSQYTDDEYQRHIGWGHGSLSRVVSIALEARVRKLILFHHDPSHDDAMIDEMLERAWLLVVESGLPLEVEAAREGAEVWLAPR
;
A
#
# COMPACT_ATOMS: atom_id res chain seq x y z
N MET A 1 -23.03 10.30 -31.34
CA MET A 1 -22.14 10.80 -30.27
C MET A 1 -22.72 10.31 -28.96
N PRO A 2 -21.93 9.75 -28.06
CA PRO A 2 -22.45 9.31 -26.77
C PRO A 2 -22.98 10.51 -26.00
N THR A 3 -24.04 10.27 -25.25
CA THR A 3 -24.81 11.28 -24.53
C THR A 3 -24.72 11.03 -23.04
N VAL A 4 -24.46 12.10 -22.28
CA VAL A 4 -24.46 12.06 -20.82
C VAL A 4 -25.42 13.11 -20.28
N LEU A 5 -26.16 12.76 -19.24
CA LEU A 5 -26.91 13.71 -18.44
C LEU A 5 -26.23 13.85 -17.08
N LEU A 6 -25.88 15.09 -16.72
CA LEU A 6 -25.35 15.45 -15.41
C LEU A 6 -26.48 16.00 -14.55
N ILE A 7 -26.72 15.39 -13.40
CA ILE A 7 -27.72 15.84 -12.42
C ILE A 7 -26.95 16.21 -11.15
N GLU A 8 -26.79 17.50 -10.90
CA GLU A 8 -25.93 18.05 -9.86
C GLU A 8 -26.46 19.43 -9.50
N ASP A 9 -26.75 19.72 -8.23
CA ASP A 9 -27.33 21.00 -7.83
C ASP A 9 -26.28 22.11 -7.71
N ASP A 10 -25.04 21.75 -7.37
CA ASP A 10 -23.95 22.71 -7.31
C ASP A 10 -23.46 23.11 -8.72
N ALA A 11 -23.62 24.39 -9.08
CA ALA A 11 -23.31 24.88 -10.41
C ALA A 11 -21.81 24.81 -10.77
N GLU A 12 -20.93 24.87 -9.77
CA GLU A 12 -19.48 24.80 -9.97
C GLU A 12 -19.03 23.35 -10.23
N SER A 13 -19.48 22.41 -9.39
CA SER A 13 -19.32 20.96 -9.54
C SER A 13 -19.86 20.47 -10.89
N ARG A 14 -21.05 20.94 -11.27
CA ARG A 14 -21.69 20.57 -12.55
C ARG A 14 -20.87 21.06 -13.74
N ARG A 15 -20.38 22.30 -13.69
CA ARG A 15 -19.52 22.88 -14.74
C ARG A 15 -18.19 22.14 -14.85
N ALA A 16 -17.53 21.86 -13.73
CA ALA A 16 -16.27 21.12 -13.71
C ALA A 16 -16.44 19.72 -14.32
N THR A 17 -17.52 19.03 -13.96
CA THR A 17 -17.82 17.70 -14.47
C THR A 17 -18.20 17.70 -15.96
N SER A 18 -18.95 18.70 -16.43
CA SER A 18 -19.25 18.89 -17.86
C SER A 18 -17.98 19.06 -18.70
N GLN A 19 -16.98 19.80 -18.18
CA GLN A 19 -15.68 19.97 -18.86
C GLN A 19 -14.89 18.67 -19.02
N LEU A 20 -15.07 17.68 -18.12
CA LEU A 20 -14.44 16.37 -18.27
C LEU A 20 -14.96 15.65 -19.52
N PHE A 21 -16.27 15.72 -19.78
CA PHE A 21 -16.90 15.09 -20.95
C PHE A 21 -16.65 15.84 -22.28
N ALA A 22 -16.36 17.14 -22.22
CA ALA A 22 -16.04 17.95 -23.39
C ALA A 22 -14.77 17.49 -24.13
N ARG A 23 -13.85 16.80 -23.44
CA ARG A 23 -12.59 16.29 -24.03
C ARG A 23 -12.80 15.16 -25.06
N ASP A 24 -13.96 14.50 -25.02
CA ASP A 24 -14.16 13.19 -25.66
C ASP A 24 -15.35 13.11 -26.63
N ASN A 25 -15.81 14.26 -27.15
CA ASN A 25 -16.96 14.39 -28.09
C ASN A 25 -18.30 13.83 -27.54
N TRP A 26 -18.54 13.96 -26.24
CA TRP A 26 -19.84 13.65 -25.64
C TRP A 26 -20.82 14.82 -25.79
N ASN A 27 -22.10 14.50 -26.00
CA ASN A 27 -23.16 15.49 -25.90
C ASN A 27 -23.66 15.52 -24.44
N VAL A 28 -23.49 16.66 -23.78
CA VAL A 28 -23.77 16.82 -22.34
C VAL A 28 -25.12 17.54 -22.16
N PHE A 29 -26.02 16.91 -21.42
CA PHE A 29 -27.22 17.54 -20.87
C PHE A 29 -26.98 17.83 -19.39
N GLU A 30 -27.50 18.94 -18.89
CA GLU A 30 -27.30 19.37 -17.50
C GLU A 30 -28.65 19.62 -16.82
N ALA A 31 -28.79 19.12 -15.59
CA ALA A 31 -29.90 19.34 -14.68
C ALA A 31 -29.37 19.83 -13.33
N GLY A 32 -30.00 20.88 -12.79
CA GLY A 32 -29.66 21.45 -11.49
C GLY A 32 -30.41 20.84 -10.31
N ASP A 33 -31.29 19.88 -10.54
CA ASP A 33 -31.98 19.12 -9.49
C ASP A 33 -32.51 17.78 -10.03
N GLY A 34 -32.88 16.88 -9.12
CA GLY A 34 -33.33 15.54 -9.47
C GLY A 34 -34.67 15.47 -10.22
N GLU A 35 -35.58 16.42 -10.05
CA GLU A 35 -36.87 16.43 -10.76
C GLU A 35 -36.66 16.78 -12.24
N VAL A 36 -35.93 17.87 -12.49
CA VAL A 36 -35.51 18.25 -13.85
C VAL A 36 -34.64 17.15 -14.47
N GLY A 37 -33.79 16.52 -13.67
CA GLY A 37 -32.97 15.39 -14.10
C GLY A 37 -33.79 14.20 -14.56
N ILE A 38 -34.86 13.83 -13.84
CA ILE A 38 -35.77 12.75 -14.23
C ILE A 38 -36.48 13.07 -15.55
N ASP A 39 -37.01 14.30 -15.69
CA ASP A 39 -37.70 14.72 -16.92
C ASP A 39 -36.78 14.71 -18.14
N LEU A 40 -35.56 15.24 -17.99
CA LEU A 40 -34.55 15.23 -19.06
C LEU A 40 -34.10 13.81 -19.39
N ALA A 41 -33.93 12.94 -18.39
CA ALA A 41 -33.56 11.55 -18.61
C ALA A 41 -34.62 10.80 -19.42
N LEU A 42 -35.91 10.96 -19.08
CA LEU A 42 -37.01 10.32 -19.79
C LEU A 42 -37.18 10.86 -21.21
N LYS A 43 -36.97 12.17 -21.41
CA LYS A 43 -37.07 12.85 -22.70
C LYS A 43 -35.92 12.53 -23.65
N HIS A 44 -34.69 12.58 -23.16
CA HIS A 44 -33.48 12.48 -24.00
C HIS A 44 -32.87 11.08 -24.02
N ARG A 45 -33.21 10.20 -23.07
CA ARG A 45 -32.72 8.83 -22.94
C ARG A 45 -31.20 8.71 -23.14
N PRO A 46 -30.40 9.36 -22.28
CA PRO A 46 -28.95 9.40 -22.46
C PRO A 46 -28.32 8.01 -22.32
N ASP A 47 -27.08 7.86 -22.80
CA ASP A 47 -26.32 6.62 -22.62
C ASP A 47 -25.86 6.46 -21.15
N VAL A 48 -25.46 7.57 -20.53
CA VAL A 48 -25.03 7.65 -19.12
C VAL A 48 -25.77 8.78 -18.40
N ILE A 49 -26.15 8.53 -17.15
CA ILE A 49 -26.58 9.53 -16.19
C ILE A 49 -25.55 9.56 -15.07
N LEU A 50 -24.98 10.74 -14.79
CA LEU A 50 -24.14 10.99 -13.63
C LEU A 50 -24.95 11.84 -12.65
N CYS A 51 -25.29 11.28 -11.50
CA CYS A 51 -26.26 11.87 -10.57
C CYS A 51 -25.63 12.07 -9.20
N ASP A 52 -25.60 13.30 -8.70
CA ASP A 52 -25.19 13.56 -7.32
C ASP A 52 -26.17 12.93 -6.34
N LEU A 53 -25.64 12.42 -5.24
CA LEU A 53 -26.43 11.76 -4.23
C LEU A 53 -27.24 12.78 -3.43
N LEU A 54 -26.64 13.91 -3.06
CA LEU A 54 -27.17 14.84 -2.08
C LEU A 54 -27.69 16.11 -2.74
N MET A 55 -28.86 16.02 -3.38
CA MET A 55 -29.53 17.17 -3.99
C MET A 55 -30.81 17.52 -3.22
N PRO A 56 -31.18 18.81 -3.14
CA PRO A 56 -32.49 19.26 -2.67
C PRO A 56 -33.63 18.73 -3.56
N LYS A 57 -34.84 18.57 -2.97
CA LYS A 57 -36.08 18.08 -3.59
C LYS A 57 -36.09 16.60 -3.97
N ALA A 58 -35.11 16.12 -4.74
CA ALA A 58 -34.99 14.72 -5.15
C ALA A 58 -33.53 14.26 -5.12
N ASN A 59 -33.19 13.37 -4.19
CA ASN A 59 -31.84 12.84 -4.00
C ASN A 59 -31.51 11.71 -5.00
N GLY A 60 -30.23 11.35 -5.14
CA GLY A 60 -29.77 10.38 -6.12
C GLY A 60 -30.45 9.00 -6.02
N PHE A 61 -30.88 8.58 -4.83
CA PHE A 61 -31.65 7.34 -4.68
C PHE A 61 -33.05 7.43 -5.29
N GLN A 62 -33.73 8.57 -5.15
CA GLN A 62 -35.05 8.79 -5.72
C GLN A 62 -34.97 8.83 -7.26
N VAL A 63 -33.93 9.47 -7.80
CA VAL A 63 -33.64 9.47 -9.24
C VAL A 63 -33.40 8.05 -9.75
N CYS A 64 -32.54 7.26 -9.10
CA CYS A 64 -32.30 5.86 -9.49
C CYS A 64 -33.60 5.04 -9.51
N ARG A 65 -34.41 5.10 -8.44
CA ARG A 65 -35.67 4.34 -8.35
C ARG A 65 -36.68 4.75 -9.43
N ALA A 66 -36.79 6.05 -9.72
CA ALA A 66 -37.71 6.57 -10.72
C ALA A 66 -37.34 6.11 -12.14
N LEU A 67 -36.03 6.06 -12.44
CA LEU A 67 -35.53 5.82 -13.79
C LEU A 67 -35.23 4.36 -14.10
N ARG A 68 -34.78 3.55 -13.14
CA ARG A 68 -34.26 2.18 -13.41
C ARG A 68 -35.26 1.27 -14.12
N GLN A 69 -36.55 1.39 -13.80
CA GLN A 69 -37.61 0.58 -14.42
C GLN A 69 -38.01 1.09 -15.81
N GLN A 70 -37.67 2.34 -16.17
CA GLN A 70 -38.15 3.03 -17.37
C GLN A 70 -37.05 3.29 -18.41
N LEU A 71 -35.78 3.25 -18.01
CA LEU A 71 -34.63 3.66 -18.82
C LEU A 71 -33.55 2.57 -18.92
N GLN A 72 -33.93 1.32 -19.16
CA GLN A 72 -32.97 0.34 -19.67
C GLN A 72 -32.75 0.58 -21.17
N PRO A 73 -31.49 0.61 -21.69
CA PRO A 73 -30.24 0.18 -21.04
C PRO A 73 -29.37 1.33 -20.47
N THR A 74 -29.90 2.53 -20.28
CA THR A 74 -29.16 3.70 -19.77
C THR A 74 -28.45 3.37 -18.45
N LYS A 75 -27.18 3.78 -18.35
CA LYS A 75 -26.37 3.54 -17.17
C LYS A 75 -26.45 4.70 -16.19
N ILE A 76 -26.69 4.39 -14.92
CA ILE A 76 -26.81 5.41 -13.87
C ILE A 76 -25.63 5.26 -12.92
N ILE A 77 -24.78 6.28 -12.87
CA ILE A 77 -23.67 6.39 -11.94
C ILE A 77 -24.04 7.42 -10.88
N VAL A 78 -24.12 6.98 -9.62
CA VAL A 78 -24.29 7.90 -8.50
C VAL A 78 -22.94 8.44 -8.07
N VAL A 79 -22.89 9.73 -7.75
CA VAL A 79 -21.70 10.43 -7.30
C VAL A 79 -21.98 11.02 -5.93
N SER A 80 -21.01 11.04 -5.02
CA SER A 80 -21.21 11.62 -3.70
C SER A 80 -19.90 12.06 -3.06
N GLY A 81 -19.92 13.10 -2.23
CA GLY A 81 -18.78 13.42 -1.35
C GLY A 81 -18.65 12.49 -0.14
N ARG A 82 -19.57 11.53 0.06
CA ARG A 82 -19.57 10.58 1.17
C ARG A 82 -19.06 9.20 0.73
N ASP A 83 -18.15 8.63 1.51
CA ASP A 83 -17.59 7.30 1.32
C ASP A 83 -18.07 6.31 2.41
N TYR A 84 -19.38 6.34 2.71
CA TYR A 84 -19.98 5.34 3.60
C TYR A 84 -20.50 4.15 2.78
N GLY A 85 -20.13 2.92 3.18
CA GLY A 85 -20.58 1.70 2.50
C GLY A 85 -22.10 1.55 2.41
N VAL A 86 -22.84 2.11 3.38
CA VAL A 86 -24.31 2.12 3.41
C VAL A 86 -24.88 2.93 2.25
N ASP A 87 -24.28 4.07 1.90
CA ASP A 87 -24.74 4.93 0.80
C ASP A 87 -24.50 4.25 -0.56
N ARG A 88 -23.36 3.57 -0.72
CA ARG A 88 -23.04 2.75 -1.91
C ARG A 88 -24.04 1.60 -2.08
N ALA A 89 -24.28 0.82 -1.03
CA ALA A 89 -25.23 -0.29 -1.07
C ALA A 89 -26.64 0.20 -1.42
N SER A 90 -27.08 1.28 -0.75
CA SER A 90 -28.39 1.90 -1.00
C SER A 90 -28.53 2.44 -2.43
N ALA A 91 -27.45 2.95 -3.03
CA ALA A 91 -27.46 3.43 -4.41
C ALA A 91 -27.65 2.28 -5.40
N LEU A 92 -26.92 1.18 -5.21
CA LEU A 92 -27.03 -0.01 -6.06
C LEU A 92 -28.41 -0.66 -5.91
N GLU A 93 -28.93 -0.79 -4.69
CA GLU A 93 -30.29 -1.27 -4.41
C GLU A 93 -31.37 -0.37 -5.01
N ALA A 94 -31.17 0.95 -4.99
CA ALA A 94 -32.04 1.92 -5.64
C ALA A 94 -31.99 1.83 -7.18
N GLY A 95 -31.06 1.04 -7.73
CA GLY A 95 -30.88 0.82 -9.15
C GLY A 95 -29.87 1.79 -9.76
N ALA A 96 -28.73 2.04 -9.12
CA ALA A 96 -27.54 2.55 -9.81
C ALA A 96 -26.73 1.38 -10.41
N ASP A 97 -26.02 1.62 -11.51
CA ASP A 97 -25.04 0.66 -12.05
C ASP A 97 -23.66 0.82 -11.39
N GLU A 98 -23.36 2.00 -10.86
CA GLU A 98 -22.10 2.30 -10.17
C GLU A 98 -22.24 3.46 -9.18
N TYR A 99 -21.32 3.54 -8.22
CA TYR A 99 -21.18 4.62 -7.25
C TYR A 99 -19.74 5.13 -7.19
N LEU A 100 -19.54 6.43 -7.39
CA LEU A 100 -18.25 7.11 -7.35
C LEU A 100 -18.20 8.16 -6.23
N VAL A 101 -17.01 8.36 -5.68
CA VAL A 101 -16.77 9.35 -4.62
C VAL A 101 -16.11 10.58 -5.23
N LYS A 102 -16.60 11.79 -4.88
CA LYS A 102 -15.99 13.07 -5.27
C LYS A 102 -14.66 13.24 -4.50
N PRO A 103 -13.59 13.80 -5.11
CA PRO A 103 -13.55 14.42 -6.44
C PRO A 103 -13.47 13.40 -7.58
N ILE A 104 -14.21 13.65 -8.67
CA ILE A 104 -14.17 12.81 -9.87
C ILE A 104 -13.09 13.32 -10.83
N THR A 105 -12.16 12.44 -11.19
CA THR A 105 -11.22 12.67 -12.31
C THR A 105 -11.70 11.96 -13.57
N TRP A 106 -11.18 12.37 -14.73
CA TRP A 106 -11.54 11.73 -16.01
C TRP A 106 -11.16 10.25 -16.04
N GLU A 107 -10.03 9.86 -15.46
CA GLU A 107 -9.52 8.48 -15.48
C GLU A 107 -10.44 7.52 -14.71
N VAL A 108 -10.94 7.94 -13.55
CA VAL A 108 -11.89 7.16 -12.73
C VAL A 108 -13.24 7.05 -13.43
N LEU A 109 -13.69 8.15 -14.03
CA LEU A 109 -14.96 8.24 -14.73
C LEU A 109 -14.96 7.41 -16.02
N SER A 110 -13.93 7.56 -16.86
CA SER A 110 -13.79 6.83 -18.13
C SER A 110 -13.69 5.33 -17.88
N SER A 111 -12.88 4.90 -16.91
CA SER A 111 -12.75 3.48 -16.53
C SER A 111 -14.09 2.89 -16.05
N SER A 112 -14.87 3.68 -15.32
CA SER A 112 -16.20 3.24 -14.86
C SER A 112 -17.19 3.14 -16.00
N ILE A 113 -17.20 4.13 -16.91
CA ILE A 113 -18.02 4.12 -18.11
C ILE A 113 -17.66 2.94 -19.03
N GLU A 114 -16.38 2.70 -19.28
CA GLU A 114 -15.91 1.58 -20.12
C GLU A 114 -16.34 0.23 -19.57
N ARG A 115 -16.30 0.06 -18.24
CA ARG A 115 -16.72 -1.16 -17.57
C ARG A 115 -18.23 -1.41 -17.67
N ILE A 116 -19.06 -0.35 -17.62
CA ILE A 116 -20.53 -0.48 -17.59
C ILE A 116 -21.19 -0.31 -18.97
N LEU A 117 -20.49 0.26 -19.95
CA LEU A 117 -20.95 0.46 -21.34
C LEU A 117 -19.98 -0.20 -22.35
N PRO A 118 -19.98 -1.54 -22.49
CA PRO A 118 -19.11 -2.25 -23.42
C PRO A 118 -19.45 -2.06 -24.92
N GLN A 119 -20.40 -1.19 -25.30
CA GLN A 119 -20.92 -1.10 -26.68
C GLN A 119 -21.01 0.31 -27.30
N ILE A 120 -20.20 1.29 -26.87
CA ILE A 120 -20.06 2.53 -27.67
C ILE A 120 -18.95 2.33 -28.72
N PRO A 121 -19.24 2.30 -30.04
CA PRO A 121 -18.21 2.14 -31.05
C PRO A 121 -17.38 3.43 -31.16
N ARG A 122 -16.06 3.34 -30.96
CA ARG A 122 -15.11 4.38 -31.38
C ARG A 122 -14.43 4.00 -32.69
N LYS A 123 -14.23 5.01 -33.54
CA LYS A 123 -13.63 4.91 -34.88
C LYS A 123 -12.30 4.13 -34.87
N PRO A 124 -12.00 3.37 -35.94
CA PRO A 124 -10.74 2.63 -36.05
C PRO A 124 -9.56 3.61 -36.17
N GLY A 125 -8.85 3.80 -35.06
CA GLY A 125 -7.49 4.35 -35.02
C GLY A 125 -6.50 3.21 -35.22
N GLU A 126 -5.43 3.51 -35.93
CA GLU A 126 -4.50 2.60 -36.61
C GLU A 126 -4.02 1.39 -35.80
N LYS A 127 -3.87 0.27 -36.53
CA LYS A 127 -3.16 -0.93 -36.08
C LYS A 127 -1.72 -0.59 -35.73
N THR A 128 -1.45 -0.19 -34.50
CA THR A 128 -0.14 -0.38 -33.91
C THR A 128 0.05 -1.89 -33.76
N ARG A 129 1.09 -2.40 -34.46
CA ARG A 129 1.63 -3.73 -34.22
C ARG A 129 1.72 -3.94 -32.70
N ALA A 130 1.24 -5.09 -32.24
CA ALA A 130 1.54 -5.56 -30.89
C ALA A 130 3.06 -5.60 -30.73
N VAL A 131 3.60 -4.55 -30.14
CA VAL A 131 4.81 -4.66 -29.34
C VAL A 131 4.28 -5.30 -28.07
N GLU A 132 4.70 -6.54 -27.80
CA GLU A 132 4.56 -7.12 -26.47
C GLU A 132 5.24 -6.14 -25.50
N PHE A 133 4.45 -5.29 -24.86
CA PHE A 133 4.89 -4.70 -23.62
C PHE A 133 4.95 -5.85 -22.64
N GLN A 134 6.16 -6.27 -22.30
CA GLN A 134 6.40 -7.11 -21.14
C GLN A 134 5.79 -6.37 -19.94
N THR A 135 4.64 -6.84 -19.47
CA THR A 135 4.10 -6.42 -18.18
C THR A 135 5.21 -6.66 -17.15
N PRO A 136 5.58 -5.65 -16.33
CA PRO A 136 6.60 -5.85 -15.31
C PRO A 136 6.24 -7.08 -14.45
N SER A 137 7.17 -8.03 -14.34
CA SER A 137 6.90 -9.37 -13.78
C SER A 137 6.84 -9.37 -12.25
N THR A 138 7.32 -8.29 -11.62
CA THR A 138 7.30 -8.11 -10.17
C THR A 138 6.70 -6.76 -9.80
N ARG A 139 5.68 -6.77 -8.94
CA ARG A 139 5.06 -5.58 -8.37
C ARG A 139 5.25 -5.55 -6.86
N LEU A 140 5.65 -4.41 -6.34
CA LEU A 140 5.67 -4.09 -4.92
C LEU A 140 4.63 -3.02 -4.62
N LYS A 141 3.91 -3.13 -3.50
CA LYS A 141 2.94 -2.15 -3.02
C LYS A 141 3.03 -1.93 -1.52
N LEU A 142 3.03 -0.69 -1.10
CA LEU A 142 3.11 -0.30 0.31
C LEU A 142 1.69 -0.10 0.88
N TRP A 143 1.35 -0.83 1.94
CA TRP A 143 0.04 -0.77 2.62
C TRP A 143 0.12 -0.11 3.99
N GLY A 144 1.30 -0.12 4.61
CA GLY A 144 1.62 0.66 5.79
C GLY A 144 3.12 0.91 5.83
N VAL A 145 3.50 2.09 6.30
CA VAL A 145 4.86 2.67 6.15
C VAL A 145 5.40 3.30 7.43
N ARG A 146 4.58 3.40 8.47
CA ARG A 146 4.94 3.98 9.77
C ARG A 146 5.55 2.95 10.70
N GLY A 147 6.43 3.41 11.57
CA GLY A 147 6.94 2.61 12.68
C GLY A 147 6.13 2.76 13.96
N SER A 148 6.37 1.86 14.90
CA SER A 148 5.93 1.85 16.30
C SER A 148 4.41 1.80 16.56
N ILE A 149 3.62 2.73 16.02
CA ILE A 149 2.17 2.83 16.21
C ILE A 149 1.48 3.46 15.00
N PRO A 150 0.20 3.14 14.75
CA PRO A 150 -0.55 3.81 13.70
C PRO A 150 -0.90 5.23 14.14
N VAL A 151 -0.78 6.17 13.21
CA VAL A 151 -0.96 7.61 13.44
C VAL A 151 -1.79 8.23 12.31
N PRO A 152 -3.09 7.87 12.20
CA PRO A 152 -3.98 8.50 11.23
C PRO A 152 -4.26 9.94 11.65
N GLY A 153 -4.04 10.90 10.75
CA GLY A 153 -4.37 12.31 11.00
C GLY A 153 -4.20 13.18 9.77
N ALA A 154 -4.72 14.40 9.83
CA ALA A 154 -4.60 15.37 8.74
C ALA A 154 -3.14 15.69 8.37
N SER A 155 -2.24 15.60 9.36
CA SER A 155 -0.79 15.80 9.20
C SER A 155 -0.06 14.62 8.56
N THR A 156 -0.77 13.55 8.19
CA THR A 156 -0.16 12.28 7.77
C THR A 156 -0.82 11.66 6.56
N VAL A 157 -1.68 12.43 5.88
CA VAL A 157 -2.49 11.94 4.76
C VAL A 157 -1.62 11.68 3.54
N ARG A 158 -0.54 12.45 3.36
CA ARG A 158 0.33 12.30 2.20
C ARG A 158 1.09 10.98 2.26
N TYR A 159 1.74 10.65 3.37
CA TYR A 159 2.55 9.44 3.46
C TYR A 159 1.80 8.23 4.01
N GLY A 160 0.82 8.44 4.89
CA GLY A 160 0.01 7.38 5.49
C GLY A 160 0.18 7.27 6.99
N GLY A 161 -0.76 6.60 7.65
CA GLY A 161 -0.84 6.42 9.10
C GLY A 161 -0.68 4.98 9.58
N ASN A 162 -0.62 4.01 8.68
CA ASN A 162 -0.61 2.60 8.98
C ASN A 162 0.81 2.09 9.22
N THR A 163 0.93 1.15 10.15
CA THR A 163 2.19 0.49 10.42
C THR A 163 2.53 -0.58 9.38
N THR A 164 3.81 -0.91 9.31
CA THR A 164 4.50 -1.79 8.36
C THR A 164 3.64 -2.89 7.74
N CYS A 165 3.40 -2.80 6.43
CA CYS A 165 2.87 -3.88 5.62
C CYS A 165 3.20 -3.64 4.13
N VAL A 166 3.86 -4.60 3.50
CA VAL A 166 4.25 -4.51 2.08
C VAL A 166 3.77 -5.75 1.33
N GLU A 167 3.10 -5.56 0.20
CA GLU A 167 2.71 -6.65 -0.71
C GLU A 167 3.71 -6.74 -1.86
N ILE A 168 4.19 -7.95 -2.15
CA ILE A 168 4.98 -8.29 -3.31
C ILE A 168 4.22 -9.33 -4.12
N ARG A 169 4.04 -9.06 -5.42
CA ARG A 169 3.51 -10.01 -6.40
C ARG A 169 4.59 -10.32 -7.40
N ALA A 170 5.06 -11.56 -7.41
CA ALA A 170 6.15 -11.99 -8.28
C ALA A 170 6.03 -13.47 -8.56
N ASP A 171 6.31 -13.86 -9.80
CA ASP A 171 6.45 -15.27 -10.20
C ASP A 171 5.27 -16.19 -9.86
N GLY A 172 4.07 -15.61 -9.77
CA GLY A 172 2.82 -16.30 -9.43
C GLY A 172 2.50 -16.33 -7.93
N GLU A 173 3.35 -15.76 -7.09
CA GLU A 173 3.19 -15.71 -5.64
C GLU A 173 2.68 -14.35 -5.15
N ILE A 174 1.95 -14.37 -4.04
CA ILE A 174 1.63 -13.18 -3.24
C ILE A 174 2.40 -13.33 -1.93
N ILE A 175 3.37 -12.45 -1.73
CA ILE A 175 4.20 -12.41 -0.53
C ILE A 175 3.88 -11.12 0.20
N VAL A 176 3.57 -11.22 1.49
CA VAL A 176 3.31 -10.08 2.36
C VAL A 176 4.46 -9.99 3.35
N LEU A 177 5.07 -8.81 3.49
CA LEU A 177 6.11 -8.53 4.46
C LEU A 177 5.45 -7.76 5.62
N ASP A 178 5.43 -8.39 6.78
CA ASP A 178 4.77 -7.98 8.02
C ASP A 178 3.25 -7.74 7.94
N ALA A 179 2.63 -7.85 9.10
CA ALA A 179 1.20 -7.74 9.34
C ALA A 179 0.85 -6.59 10.30
N GLY A 180 1.48 -5.44 10.11
CA GLY A 180 1.09 -4.20 10.76
C GLY A 180 -0.32 -3.75 10.39
N SER A 181 -0.75 -2.59 10.88
CA SER A 181 -2.13 -2.13 10.68
C SER A 181 -2.50 -1.95 9.20
N GLY A 182 -1.51 -1.75 8.32
CA GLY A 182 -1.69 -1.66 6.87
C GLY A 182 -2.26 -2.95 6.25
N ILE A 183 -2.05 -4.11 6.88
CA ILE A 183 -2.54 -5.39 6.36
C ILE A 183 -4.07 -5.44 6.27
N ARG A 184 -4.79 -4.62 7.07
CA ARG A 184 -6.24 -4.49 6.96
C ARG A 184 -6.66 -3.97 5.58
N ALA A 185 -5.98 -2.94 5.09
CA ALA A 185 -6.26 -2.36 3.77
C ALA A 185 -5.90 -3.34 2.64
N LEU A 186 -4.79 -4.07 2.79
CA LEU A 186 -4.44 -5.17 1.90
C LEU A 186 -5.53 -6.25 1.89
N GLY A 187 -6.03 -6.66 3.05
CA GLY A 187 -7.09 -7.66 3.18
C GLY A 187 -8.36 -7.27 2.44
N MET A 188 -8.80 -6.01 2.58
CA MET A 188 -9.95 -5.47 1.83
C MET A 188 -9.71 -5.46 0.32
N ALA A 189 -8.49 -5.13 -0.11
CA ALA A 189 -8.13 -5.12 -1.53
C ALA A 189 -8.09 -6.53 -2.12
N LEU A 190 -7.54 -7.50 -1.40
CA LEU A 190 -7.54 -8.91 -1.80
C LEU A 190 -8.95 -9.48 -1.89
N GLU A 191 -9.81 -9.17 -0.92
CA GLU A 191 -11.22 -9.59 -0.97
C GLU A 191 -11.93 -9.02 -2.20
N LYS A 192 -11.74 -7.73 -2.48
CA LYS A 192 -12.30 -7.08 -3.68
C LYS A 192 -11.78 -7.70 -4.97
N GLU A 193 -10.49 -8.00 -5.05
CA GLU A 193 -9.86 -8.55 -6.25
C GLU A 193 -10.24 -10.01 -6.50
N PHE A 194 -10.19 -10.84 -5.47
CA PHE A 194 -10.40 -12.27 -5.60
C PHE A 194 -11.88 -12.64 -5.60
N GLY A 195 -12.74 -11.86 -4.92
CA GLY A 195 -14.16 -12.12 -4.81
C GLY A 195 -14.39 -13.52 -4.25
N GLU A 196 -15.02 -14.40 -5.04
CA GLU A 196 -15.25 -15.80 -4.66
C GLU A 196 -14.00 -16.70 -4.78
N ARG A 197 -12.98 -16.30 -5.54
CA ARG A 197 -11.76 -17.11 -5.74
C ARG A 197 -10.94 -17.22 -4.45
N PRO A 198 -10.21 -18.34 -4.23
CA PRO A 198 -9.33 -18.48 -3.09
C PRO A 198 -8.09 -17.61 -3.21
N VAL A 199 -7.66 -17.02 -2.10
CA VAL A 199 -6.38 -16.35 -1.95
C VAL A 199 -5.37 -17.34 -1.40
N LYS A 200 -4.21 -17.43 -2.03
CA LYS A 200 -3.03 -18.12 -1.50
C LYS A 200 -1.91 -17.10 -1.36
N LEU A 201 -1.36 -16.96 -0.15
CA LEU A 201 -0.27 -16.04 0.12
C LEU A 201 0.67 -16.56 1.21
N THR A 202 1.89 -16.01 1.20
CA THR A 202 2.88 -16.21 2.26
C THR A 202 3.13 -14.88 2.97
N LEU A 203 3.04 -14.88 4.29
CA LEU A 203 3.34 -13.76 5.17
C LEU A 203 4.70 -13.98 5.82
N LEU A 204 5.69 -13.14 5.49
CA LEU A 204 6.99 -13.13 6.15
C LEU A 204 6.98 -12.09 7.27
N ILE A 205 7.19 -12.53 8.50
CA ILE A 205 7.26 -11.70 9.69
C ILE A 205 8.74 -11.43 10.03
N THR A 206 9.15 -10.18 9.99
CA THR A 206 10.51 -9.72 10.33
C THR A 206 10.79 -9.93 11.81
N HIS A 207 9.86 -9.47 12.65
CA HIS A 207 9.85 -9.66 14.10
C HIS A 207 8.45 -9.43 14.66
N THR A 208 8.30 -9.54 15.98
CA THR A 208 6.99 -9.60 16.64
C THR A 208 6.65 -8.39 17.51
N HIS A 209 7.27 -7.23 17.26
CA HIS A 209 6.74 -5.99 17.82
C HIS A 209 5.35 -5.69 17.26
N TRP A 210 4.55 -4.98 18.04
CA TRP A 210 3.11 -4.84 17.80
C TRP A 210 2.81 -4.25 16.43
N ASP A 211 3.53 -3.22 16.03
CA ASP A 211 3.43 -2.57 14.73
C ASP A 211 3.69 -3.47 13.52
N HIS A 212 4.26 -4.67 13.70
CA HIS A 212 4.47 -5.67 12.66
C HIS A 212 3.45 -6.80 12.67
N ILE A 213 2.60 -6.92 13.70
CA ILE A 213 1.66 -8.04 13.83
C ILE A 213 0.22 -7.65 14.21
N GLN A 214 0.02 -6.43 14.72
CA GLN A 214 -1.26 -5.95 15.30
C GLN A 214 -2.41 -5.92 14.30
N GLY A 215 -2.12 -5.90 12.99
CA GLY A 215 -3.13 -5.89 11.96
C GLY A 215 -3.66 -7.28 11.62
N PHE A 216 -2.95 -8.35 11.99
CA PHE A 216 -3.35 -9.72 11.66
C PHE A 216 -4.77 -10.10 12.12
N PRO A 217 -5.23 -9.73 13.33
CA PRO A 217 -6.62 -9.99 13.76
C PRO A 217 -7.67 -9.27 12.90
N PHE A 218 -7.28 -8.31 12.06
CA PHE A 218 -8.16 -7.57 11.15
C PHE A 218 -7.93 -7.94 9.67
N PHE A 219 -7.16 -9.00 9.41
CA PHE A 219 -6.86 -9.46 8.06
C PHE A 219 -8.00 -10.33 7.53
N LEU A 220 -8.94 -9.73 6.78
CA LEU A 220 -10.14 -10.39 6.25
C LEU A 220 -9.88 -11.76 5.59
N PRO A 221 -8.79 -11.97 4.81
CA PRO A 221 -8.50 -13.28 4.25
C PRO A 221 -8.38 -14.40 5.29
N ALA A 222 -7.97 -14.11 6.53
CA ALA A 222 -7.87 -15.09 7.61
C ALA A 222 -9.23 -15.59 8.12
N TYR A 223 -10.32 -14.89 7.78
CA TYR A 223 -11.69 -15.22 8.17
C TYR A 223 -12.46 -15.98 7.10
N ASN A 224 -11.81 -16.38 6.00
CA ASN A 224 -12.46 -17.10 4.91
C ASN A 224 -11.82 -18.48 4.70
N GLN A 225 -12.61 -19.54 4.90
CA GLN A 225 -12.18 -20.94 4.85
C GLN A 225 -11.54 -21.39 3.54
N LYS A 226 -11.82 -20.69 2.44
CA LYS A 226 -11.24 -21.02 1.13
C LYS A 226 -9.78 -20.58 0.98
N ASN A 227 -9.32 -19.66 1.83
CA ASN A 227 -8.01 -19.05 1.71
C ASN A 227 -6.94 -19.91 2.38
N GLN A 228 -5.72 -19.79 1.86
CA GLN A 228 -4.52 -20.44 2.38
C GLN A 228 -3.49 -19.37 2.71
N ILE A 229 -3.09 -19.32 3.98
CA ILE A 229 -2.13 -18.35 4.50
C ILE A 229 -0.99 -19.12 5.13
N HIS A 230 0.22 -18.93 4.63
CA HIS A 230 1.43 -19.48 5.24
C HIS A 230 2.20 -18.36 5.92
N VAL A 231 2.32 -18.40 7.24
CA VAL A 231 3.07 -17.42 8.02
C VAL A 231 4.44 -17.99 8.37
N LEU A 232 5.48 -17.25 8.02
CA LEU A 232 6.87 -17.59 8.26
C LEU A 232 7.52 -16.48 9.09
N GLY A 233 8.36 -16.84 10.03
CA GLY A 233 9.16 -15.91 10.82
C GLY A 233 10.17 -16.66 11.68
N TYR A 234 11.06 -15.96 12.37
CA TYR A 234 12.02 -16.60 13.26
C TYR A 234 11.47 -16.69 14.69
N GLU A 235 11.87 -17.75 15.39
CA GLU A 235 11.49 -17.95 16.79
C GLU A 235 12.02 -16.79 17.66
N GLY A 236 11.13 -16.18 18.44
CA GLY A 236 11.48 -15.11 19.37
C GLY A 236 12.11 -15.62 20.67
N ALA A 237 12.62 -14.73 21.50
CA ALA A 237 13.38 -15.10 22.70
C ALA A 237 12.58 -15.81 23.82
N ARG A 238 11.23 -15.76 23.79
CA ARG A 238 10.37 -16.22 24.91
C ARG A 238 9.30 -17.23 24.53
N ALA A 239 8.82 -17.19 23.29
CA ALA A 239 7.72 -18.02 22.82
C ALA A 239 7.80 -18.17 21.29
N GLY A 240 7.26 -19.27 20.80
CA GLY A 240 7.19 -19.52 19.37
C GLY A 240 6.22 -18.58 18.65
N LEU A 241 6.41 -18.42 17.35
CA LEU A 241 5.68 -17.47 16.50
C LEU A 241 4.16 -17.67 16.60
N ALA A 242 3.69 -18.92 16.58
CA ALA A 242 2.27 -19.25 16.71
C ALA A 242 1.69 -18.83 18.06
N THR A 243 2.46 -18.95 19.14
CA THR A 243 2.03 -18.54 20.48
C THR A 243 1.90 -17.02 20.57
N ILE A 244 2.86 -16.29 19.99
CA ILE A 244 2.84 -14.82 19.98
C ILE A 244 1.65 -14.29 19.17
N LEU A 245 1.43 -14.82 17.97
CA LEU A 245 0.27 -14.45 17.14
C LEU A 245 -1.07 -14.82 17.80
N ALA A 246 -1.13 -15.94 18.52
CA ALA A 246 -2.31 -16.30 19.29
C ALA A 246 -2.56 -15.33 20.46
N GLY A 247 -1.50 -14.89 21.15
CA GLY A 247 -1.57 -14.03 22.33
C GLY A 247 -2.28 -12.69 22.08
N GLN A 248 -2.04 -12.06 20.92
CA GLN A 248 -2.76 -10.82 20.54
C GLN A 248 -4.25 -11.04 20.25
N MET A 249 -4.67 -12.30 20.10
CA MET A 249 -6.05 -12.72 19.84
C MET A 249 -6.72 -13.38 21.06
N GLU A 250 -6.10 -13.29 22.25
CA GLU A 250 -6.67 -13.86 23.47
C GLU A 250 -7.71 -12.95 24.14
N THR A 251 -8.67 -13.57 24.85
CA THR A 251 -9.63 -12.84 25.70
C THR A 251 -8.89 -12.26 26.93
N PRO A 252 -9.16 -11.00 27.34
CA PRO A 252 -10.21 -10.10 26.85
C PRO A 252 -9.78 -9.13 25.73
N PHE A 253 -8.57 -9.26 25.18
CA PHE A 253 -8.03 -8.33 24.18
C PHE A 253 -8.74 -8.44 22.84
N PHE A 254 -9.16 -9.65 22.45
CA PHE A 254 -9.83 -9.90 21.19
C PHE A 254 -10.94 -10.96 21.32
N PRO A 255 -12.06 -10.85 20.58
CA PRO A 255 -13.21 -11.75 20.74
C PRO A 255 -13.11 -13.09 19.99
N VAL A 256 -12.13 -13.25 19.09
CA VAL A 256 -11.96 -14.46 18.26
C VAL A 256 -10.54 -14.98 18.42
N SER A 257 -10.37 -16.22 18.88
CA SER A 257 -9.02 -16.78 19.02
C SER A 257 -8.44 -17.16 17.65
N LEU A 258 -7.11 -17.18 17.54
CA LEU A 258 -6.42 -17.65 16.32
C LEU A 258 -6.87 -19.07 15.90
N ARG A 259 -7.24 -19.90 16.87
CA ARG A 259 -7.66 -21.31 16.70
C ARG A 259 -9.05 -21.43 16.06
N ASP A 260 -9.87 -20.39 16.22
CA ASP A 260 -11.25 -20.33 15.73
C ASP A 260 -11.33 -19.70 14.33
N LEU A 261 -10.20 -19.24 13.77
CA LEU A 261 -10.16 -18.71 12.42
C LEU A 261 -10.43 -19.83 11.40
N PRO A 262 -11.40 -19.64 10.48
CA PRO A 262 -11.84 -20.69 9.58
C PRO A 262 -10.90 -20.94 8.40
N SER A 263 -9.95 -20.04 8.11
CA SER A 263 -8.99 -20.20 7.03
C SER A 263 -7.91 -21.24 7.32
N ASN A 264 -7.26 -21.75 6.28
CA ASN A 264 -6.14 -22.65 6.43
C ASN A 264 -4.84 -21.85 6.68
N ILE A 265 -4.52 -21.64 7.95
CA ILE A 265 -3.32 -20.91 8.40
C ILE A 265 -2.26 -21.92 8.84
N ALA A 266 -1.16 -21.98 8.11
CA ALA A 266 0.05 -22.67 8.53
C ALA A 266 1.03 -21.66 9.10
N ILE A 267 1.53 -21.88 10.32
CA ILE A 267 2.56 -21.04 10.94
C ILE A 267 3.81 -21.88 11.12
N GLU A 268 4.92 -21.43 10.56
CA GLU A 268 6.19 -22.14 10.55
C GLU A 268 7.34 -21.21 10.97
N GLU A 269 8.23 -21.75 11.80
CA GLU A 269 9.41 -21.05 12.26
C GLU A 269 10.60 -21.39 11.36
N LEU A 270 11.18 -20.35 10.78
CA LEU A 270 12.34 -20.44 9.93
C LEU A 270 13.58 -20.80 10.76
N LYS A 271 14.36 -21.75 10.24
CA LYS A 271 15.66 -22.16 10.81
C LYS A 271 16.81 -21.86 9.85
N GLU A 272 16.50 -21.82 8.57
CA GLU A 272 17.45 -21.56 7.50
C GLU A 272 17.42 -20.07 7.14
N MET A 273 18.55 -19.57 6.66
CA MET A 273 18.69 -18.18 6.18
C MET A 273 18.42 -18.06 4.69
N GLU A 274 18.24 -19.17 3.98
CA GLU A 274 17.95 -19.21 2.56
C GLU A 274 16.84 -20.22 2.32
N PHE A 275 15.79 -19.82 1.62
CA PHE A 275 14.64 -20.67 1.31
C PHE A 275 13.92 -20.15 0.06
N SER A 276 12.87 -20.85 -0.39
CA SER A 276 12.08 -20.44 -1.55
C SER A 276 10.60 -20.34 -1.22
N ILE A 277 9.93 -19.32 -1.77
CA ILE A 277 8.48 -19.23 -1.83
C ILE A 277 8.10 -19.40 -3.30
N GLY A 278 7.65 -20.60 -3.67
CA GLY A 278 7.44 -20.95 -5.07
C GLY A 278 8.75 -20.81 -5.86
N LYS A 279 8.77 -19.88 -6.83
CA LYS A 279 9.97 -19.57 -7.64
C LYS A 279 10.81 -18.43 -7.06
N VAL A 280 10.29 -17.68 -6.10
CA VAL A 280 10.99 -16.55 -5.48
C VAL A 280 12.02 -17.08 -4.50
N GLN A 281 13.29 -16.72 -4.70
CA GLN A 281 14.37 -17.06 -3.77
C GLN A 281 14.41 -16.00 -2.67
N VAL A 282 14.46 -16.44 -1.41
CA VAL A 282 14.48 -15.55 -0.24
C VAL A 282 15.74 -15.83 0.56
N GLN A 283 16.51 -14.77 0.81
CA GLN A 283 17.60 -14.77 1.77
C GLN A 283 17.19 -13.92 2.96
N ALA A 284 17.48 -14.37 4.17
CA ALA A 284 17.26 -13.65 5.41
C ALA A 284 18.60 -13.26 6.03
N LYS A 285 18.59 -12.15 6.78
CA LYS A 285 19.72 -11.70 7.57
C LYS A 285 19.18 -11.07 8.84
N PHE A 286 19.74 -11.42 9.99
CA PHE A 286 19.37 -10.74 11.23
C PHE A 286 19.75 -9.26 11.18
N ALA A 287 18.78 -8.41 11.48
CA ALA A 287 18.93 -6.97 11.62
C ALA A 287 19.40 -6.62 13.03
N ASN A 288 20.01 -5.45 13.19
CA ASN A 288 20.41 -4.95 14.49
C ASN A 288 19.26 -4.20 15.15
N HIS A 289 18.43 -4.91 15.89
CA HIS A 289 17.24 -4.39 16.55
C HIS A 289 17.02 -5.15 17.87
N PRO A 290 16.41 -4.56 18.91
CA PRO A 290 16.07 -5.27 20.14
C PRO A 290 15.25 -6.55 19.88
N GLY A 291 15.77 -7.69 20.31
CA GLY A 291 15.14 -8.99 20.08
C GLY A 291 15.60 -9.65 18.78
N ILE A 292 14.82 -10.63 18.30
CA ILE A 292 15.09 -11.29 17.02
C ILE A 292 14.34 -10.53 15.93
N CYS A 293 15.10 -9.91 15.03
CA CYS A 293 14.58 -9.25 13.84
C CYS A 293 15.35 -9.70 12.61
N ALA A 294 14.62 -10.03 11.55
CA ALA A 294 15.18 -10.42 10.27
C ALA A 294 14.81 -9.42 9.18
N GLY A 295 15.79 -9.03 8.37
CA GLY A 295 15.57 -8.46 7.05
C GLY A 295 15.56 -9.55 5.98
N TYR A 296 14.85 -9.30 4.89
CA TYR A 296 14.71 -10.24 3.79
C TYR A 296 15.22 -9.65 2.48
N ARG A 297 15.86 -10.46 1.64
CA ARG A 297 16.17 -10.18 0.24
C ARG A 297 15.48 -11.21 -0.65
N LEU A 298 14.56 -10.74 -1.47
CA LEU A 298 13.80 -11.55 -2.42
C LEU A 298 14.40 -11.37 -3.81
N THR A 299 14.68 -12.47 -4.48
CA THR A 299 15.12 -12.50 -5.89
C THR A 299 14.01 -13.13 -6.73
N THR A 300 13.53 -12.37 -7.70
CA THR A 300 12.39 -12.69 -8.58
C THR A 300 12.81 -12.64 -10.05
N SER A 301 11.95 -13.07 -10.97
CA SER A 301 12.22 -12.87 -12.41
C SER A 301 12.34 -11.40 -12.81
N GLY A 302 11.67 -10.49 -12.10
CA GLY A 302 11.66 -9.05 -12.40
C GLY A 302 12.81 -8.26 -11.78
N GLY A 303 13.57 -8.86 -10.85
CA GLY A 303 14.63 -8.17 -10.10
C GLY A 303 14.65 -8.57 -8.63
N SER A 304 15.38 -7.79 -7.83
CA SER A 304 15.59 -8.05 -6.41
C SER A 304 15.06 -6.95 -5.50
N ILE A 305 14.45 -7.36 -4.39
CA ILE A 305 13.87 -6.47 -3.37
C ILE A 305 14.46 -6.84 -2.02
N ALA A 306 15.00 -5.87 -1.28
CA ALA A 306 15.45 -6.04 0.09
C ALA A 306 14.55 -5.23 1.05
N PHE A 307 14.26 -5.78 2.21
CA PHE A 307 13.36 -5.23 3.21
C PHE A 307 13.97 -5.34 4.61
N PHE A 308 14.25 -4.19 5.22
CA PHE A 308 14.77 -4.03 6.58
C PHE A 308 13.98 -2.92 7.27
N PRO A 309 12.76 -3.20 7.75
CA PRO A 309 11.90 -2.17 8.32
C PRO A 309 12.44 -1.62 9.64
N ASP A 310 13.25 -2.42 10.34
CA ASP A 310 13.83 -2.09 11.65
C ASP A 310 15.29 -2.51 11.67
N ASN A 311 16.20 -1.54 11.65
CA ASN A 311 17.64 -1.83 11.73
C ASN A 311 18.47 -0.60 12.13
N GLU A 312 19.18 -0.69 13.25
CA GLU A 312 20.16 0.31 13.67
C GLU A 312 21.57 0.04 13.11
N PRO A 313 22.18 0.97 12.36
CA PRO A 313 23.59 0.86 11.98
C PRO A 313 24.53 0.77 13.20
N TYR A 314 25.54 -0.10 13.14
CA TYR A 314 26.39 -0.42 14.29
C TYR A 314 27.38 0.70 14.69
N GLU A 315 27.69 1.64 13.80
CA GLU A 315 28.82 2.55 13.93
C GLU A 315 28.71 3.46 15.16
N LEU A 316 27.64 4.24 15.25
CA LEU A 316 27.44 5.15 16.38
C LEU A 316 27.04 4.38 17.64
N LEU A 317 26.24 3.31 17.50
CA LEU A 317 25.83 2.45 18.61
C LEU A 317 27.04 1.85 19.35
N LYS A 318 27.98 1.23 18.62
CA LYS A 318 29.11 0.54 19.24
C LYS A 318 30.11 1.51 19.87
N LEU A 319 30.32 2.67 19.24
CA LEU A 319 31.13 3.73 19.83
C LEU A 319 30.48 4.28 21.11
N HIS A 320 29.17 4.49 21.11
CA HIS A 320 28.44 4.95 22.30
C HIS A 320 28.48 3.96 23.46
N ILE A 321 28.27 2.67 23.18
CA ILE A 321 28.39 1.59 24.18
C ILE A 321 29.82 1.54 24.72
N ALA A 322 30.82 1.63 23.85
CA ALA A 322 32.21 1.54 24.26
C ALA A 322 32.63 2.72 25.15
N ASP A 323 32.20 3.94 24.84
CA ASP A 323 32.42 5.13 25.66
C ASP A 323 31.77 4.99 27.05
N ARG A 324 30.49 4.60 27.08
CA ARG A 324 29.71 4.39 28.32
C ARG A 324 30.34 3.33 29.21
N ASP A 325 30.79 2.23 28.62
CA ASP A 325 31.36 1.08 29.35
C ASP A 325 32.89 1.22 29.56
N HIS A 326 33.48 2.37 29.19
CA HIS A 326 34.92 2.66 29.25
C HIS A 326 35.80 1.57 28.62
N SER A 327 35.37 1.06 27.45
CA SER A 327 36.05 0.03 26.69
C SER A 327 36.72 0.58 25.42
N SER A 328 37.40 -0.28 24.66
CA SER A 328 38.19 0.11 23.49
C SER A 328 37.31 0.67 22.36
N LEU A 329 37.45 1.98 22.08
CA LEU A 329 36.81 2.65 20.95
C LEU A 329 37.31 2.12 19.59
N GLU A 330 38.58 1.69 19.53
CA GLU A 330 39.17 1.12 18.32
C GLU A 330 38.51 -0.23 17.97
N ASP A 331 38.40 -1.13 18.93
CA ASP A 331 37.77 -2.44 18.72
C ASP A 331 36.29 -2.30 18.37
N ALA A 332 35.60 -1.35 19.00
CA ALA A 332 34.21 -1.02 18.68
C ALA A 332 34.06 -0.53 17.23
N GLY A 333 34.98 0.33 16.77
CA GLY A 333 35.02 0.81 15.39
C GLY A 333 35.30 -0.31 14.37
N VAL A 334 36.24 -1.21 14.68
CA VAL A 334 36.56 -2.38 13.84
C VAL A 334 35.34 -3.31 13.73
N PHE A 335 34.70 -3.61 14.86
CA PHE A 335 33.49 -4.44 14.88
C PHE A 335 32.37 -3.81 14.04
N ALA A 336 32.08 -2.52 14.26
CA ALA A 336 31.01 -1.84 13.55
C ALA A 336 31.24 -1.81 12.04
N LYS A 337 32.48 -1.56 11.61
CA LYS A 337 32.84 -1.61 10.18
C LYS A 337 32.65 -3.00 9.59
N ALA A 338 33.01 -4.05 10.32
CA ALA A 338 32.81 -5.43 9.88
C ALA A 338 31.32 -5.78 9.72
N GLU A 339 30.48 -5.39 10.69
CA GLU A 339 29.03 -5.64 10.60
C GLU A 339 28.37 -4.83 9.48
N ARG A 340 28.77 -3.56 9.30
CA ARG A 340 28.34 -2.74 8.15
C ARG A 340 28.68 -3.42 6.83
N GLN A 341 29.91 -3.90 6.66
CA GLN A 341 30.32 -4.58 5.43
C GLN A 341 29.47 -5.81 5.15
N LYS A 342 29.16 -6.62 6.17
CA LYS A 342 28.26 -7.78 6.01
C LYS A 342 26.84 -7.40 5.59
N LEU A 343 26.35 -6.21 5.96
CA LEU A 343 25.05 -5.70 5.51
C LEU A 343 25.15 -5.17 4.08
N VAL A 344 26.18 -4.39 3.77
CA VAL A 344 26.46 -3.89 2.42
C VAL A 344 26.58 -5.04 1.42
N ASP A 345 27.31 -6.11 1.76
CA ASP A 345 27.47 -7.28 0.90
C ASP A 345 26.13 -7.99 0.67
N PHE A 346 25.30 -8.11 1.71
CA PHE A 346 23.96 -8.69 1.61
C PHE A 346 23.03 -7.87 0.72
N LEU A 347 23.15 -6.53 0.74
CA LEU A 347 22.34 -5.60 -0.05
C LEU A 347 22.90 -5.34 -1.45
N CYS A 348 24.11 -5.82 -1.73
CA CYS A 348 24.87 -5.41 -2.90
C CYS A 348 24.09 -5.66 -4.21
N GLY A 349 23.95 -4.59 -5.00
CA GLY A 349 23.30 -4.59 -6.31
C GLY A 349 21.78 -4.80 -6.29
N CYS A 350 21.12 -4.62 -5.15
CA CYS A 350 19.67 -4.77 -5.05
C CYS A 350 18.92 -3.69 -5.86
N ASP A 351 17.83 -4.06 -6.53
CA ASP A 351 17.06 -3.12 -7.36
C ASP A 351 16.21 -2.18 -6.50
N VAL A 352 15.60 -2.69 -5.44
CA VAL A 352 14.82 -1.89 -4.48
C VAL A 352 15.18 -2.28 -3.06
N LEU A 353 15.64 -1.31 -2.27
CA LEU A 353 15.81 -1.44 -0.83
C LEU A 353 14.73 -0.63 -0.13
N ILE A 354 13.93 -1.29 0.71
CA ILE A 354 13.05 -0.65 1.69
C ILE A 354 13.74 -0.77 3.04
N MET A 355 14.12 0.36 3.64
CA MET A 355 14.92 0.36 4.85
C MET A 355 14.43 1.42 5.84
N ASP A 356 14.43 1.02 7.12
CA ASP A 356 14.31 1.89 8.28
C ASP A 356 15.13 3.16 8.09
N SER A 357 14.46 4.30 8.18
CA SER A 357 15.10 5.60 8.31
C SER A 357 14.30 6.46 9.29
N GLN A 358 13.92 5.88 10.43
CA GLN A 358 12.95 6.48 11.35
C GLN A 358 13.38 7.86 11.85
N TYR A 359 14.68 8.11 12.02
CA TYR A 359 15.19 9.34 12.62
C TYR A 359 15.96 10.22 11.63
N THR A 360 15.85 11.53 11.83
CA THR A 360 16.88 12.46 11.38
C THR A 360 18.22 12.18 12.09
N ASP A 361 19.33 12.67 11.53
CA ASP A 361 20.66 12.48 12.16
C ASP A 361 20.75 13.15 13.55
N ASP A 362 20.03 14.25 13.76
CA ASP A 362 19.98 14.99 15.03
C ASP A 362 19.12 14.27 16.08
N GLU A 363 17.95 13.78 15.69
CA GLU A 363 17.11 12.96 16.57
C GLU A 363 17.83 11.70 16.99
N TYR A 364 18.51 11.04 16.07
CA TYR A 364 19.20 9.78 16.34
C TYR A 364 20.21 9.86 17.49
N GLN A 365 20.84 11.03 17.72
CA GLN A 365 21.75 11.22 18.87
C GLN A 365 21.11 10.92 20.23
N ARG A 366 19.78 11.05 20.33
CA ARG A 366 18.99 10.76 21.55
C ARG A 366 18.32 9.38 21.52
N HIS A 367 18.43 8.67 20.40
CA HIS A 367 17.76 7.38 20.15
C HIS A 367 18.76 6.25 19.85
N ILE A 368 20.05 6.46 20.12
CA ILE A 368 21.08 5.41 20.00
C ILE A 368 20.68 4.21 20.89
N GLY A 369 20.67 3.02 20.29
CA GLY A 369 20.32 1.77 20.94
C GLY A 369 18.83 1.43 20.91
N TRP A 370 18.00 2.24 20.26
CA TRP A 370 16.57 1.98 20.13
C TRP A 370 16.26 1.02 18.96
N GLY A 371 17.26 0.63 18.17
CA GLY A 371 17.09 -0.36 17.10
C GLY A 371 16.66 0.20 15.75
N HIS A 372 16.74 1.52 15.56
CA HIS A 372 16.35 2.20 14.31
C HIS A 372 17.48 3.03 13.69
N GLY A 373 17.31 3.35 12.40
CA GLY A 373 18.29 4.02 11.57
C GLY A 373 18.18 5.55 11.54
N SER A 374 19.28 6.19 11.18
CA SER A 374 19.31 7.62 10.81
C SER A 374 19.44 7.81 9.31
N LEU A 375 18.80 8.85 8.81
CA LEU A 375 18.73 9.18 7.38
C LEU A 375 20.08 9.10 6.66
N SER A 376 21.13 9.79 7.15
CA SER A 376 22.41 9.82 6.44
C SER A 376 23.11 8.46 6.39
N ARG A 377 22.96 7.66 7.45
CA ARG A 377 23.56 6.33 7.52
C ARG A 377 22.89 5.38 6.54
N VAL A 378 21.56 5.44 6.45
CA VAL A 378 20.75 4.60 5.55
C VAL A 378 21.07 4.93 4.09
N VAL A 379 21.09 6.22 3.72
CA VAL A 379 21.49 6.65 2.37
C VAL A 379 22.92 6.19 2.06
N SER A 380 23.85 6.34 3.01
CA SER A 380 25.23 5.88 2.84
C SER A 380 25.35 4.36 2.64
N ILE A 381 24.57 3.55 3.36
CA ILE A 381 24.54 2.08 3.19
C ILE A 381 24.04 1.73 1.79
N ALA A 382 22.95 2.36 1.33
CA ALA A 382 22.37 2.12 0.01
C ALA A 382 23.36 2.47 -1.13
N LEU A 383 24.06 3.60 -1.00
CA LEU A 383 25.10 4.03 -1.96
C LEU A 383 26.27 3.03 -2.01
N GLU A 384 26.78 2.62 -0.86
CA GLU A 384 27.89 1.67 -0.76
C GLU A 384 27.53 0.28 -1.31
N ALA A 385 26.30 -0.16 -1.04
CA ALA A 385 25.73 -1.40 -1.59
C ALA A 385 25.33 -1.28 -3.07
N ARG A 386 25.45 -0.11 -3.71
CA ARG A 386 25.05 0.12 -5.10
C ARG A 386 23.60 -0.28 -5.37
N VAL A 387 22.73 0.04 -4.42
CA VAL A 387 21.28 -0.11 -4.56
C VAL A 387 20.81 0.83 -5.67
N ARG A 388 19.83 0.39 -6.46
CA ARG A 388 19.26 1.23 -7.52
C ARG A 388 18.22 2.22 -6.98
N LYS A 389 17.25 1.73 -6.20
CA LYS A 389 16.21 2.54 -5.55
C LYS A 389 16.17 2.28 -4.05
N LEU A 390 16.30 3.33 -3.24
CA LEU A 390 16.07 3.33 -1.80
C LEU A 390 14.69 3.92 -1.51
N ILE A 391 13.90 3.21 -0.71
CA ILE A 391 12.63 3.66 -0.15
C ILE A 391 12.86 3.86 1.35
N LEU A 392 12.87 5.13 1.77
CA LEU A 392 12.94 5.54 3.18
C LEU A 392 11.65 5.11 3.88
N PHE A 393 11.76 4.25 4.88
CA PHE A 393 10.63 3.52 5.46
C PHE A 393 10.64 3.60 6.99
N HIS A 394 9.56 3.15 7.61
CA HIS A 394 9.40 3.13 9.07
C HIS A 394 9.38 4.53 9.69
N HIS A 395 8.63 5.45 9.06
CA HIS A 395 8.56 6.85 9.48
C HIS A 395 8.17 6.96 10.96
N ASP A 396 8.78 7.89 11.68
CA ASP A 396 8.46 8.08 13.10
C ASP A 396 7.00 8.51 13.29
N PRO A 397 6.29 7.99 14.31
CA PRO A 397 4.92 8.43 14.62
C PRO A 397 4.77 9.95 14.82
N SER A 398 5.83 10.63 15.24
CA SER A 398 5.86 12.06 15.54
C SER A 398 6.16 12.92 14.31
N HIS A 399 6.60 12.31 13.20
CA HIS A 399 6.87 13.03 11.95
C HIS A 399 5.58 13.22 11.15
N ASP A 400 5.26 14.48 10.86
CA ASP A 400 4.22 14.82 9.91
C ASP A 400 4.72 14.75 8.46
N ASP A 401 3.81 14.98 7.51
CA ASP A 401 4.12 14.96 6.09
C ASP A 401 5.22 15.97 5.72
N ALA A 402 5.31 17.11 6.41
CA ALA A 402 6.32 18.13 6.15
C ALA A 402 7.72 17.68 6.62
N MET A 403 7.82 17.06 7.79
CA MET A 403 9.08 16.46 8.25
C MET A 403 9.57 15.37 7.30
N ILE A 404 8.67 14.51 6.80
CA ILE A 404 9.06 13.47 5.83
C ILE A 404 9.51 14.08 4.50
N ASP A 405 8.87 15.17 4.04
CA ASP A 405 9.35 15.94 2.87
C ASP A 405 10.78 16.46 3.11
N GLU A 406 11.06 17.07 4.27
CA GLU A 406 12.40 17.58 4.64
C GLU A 406 13.45 16.46 4.67
N MET A 407 13.11 15.30 5.23
CA MET A 407 13.99 14.13 5.23
C MET A 407 14.27 13.63 3.81
N LEU A 408 13.26 13.59 2.95
CA LEU A 408 13.44 13.20 1.55
C LEU A 408 14.33 14.18 0.78
N GLU A 409 14.12 15.48 0.96
CA GLU A 409 14.98 16.52 0.37
C GLU A 409 16.43 16.38 0.83
N ARG A 410 16.64 16.13 2.14
CA ARG A 410 17.97 15.90 2.70
C ARG A 410 18.62 14.64 2.12
N ALA A 411 17.86 13.57 1.91
CA ALA A 411 18.38 12.36 1.28
C ALA A 411 18.84 12.61 -0.16
N TRP A 412 18.07 13.38 -0.94
CA TRP A 412 18.48 13.77 -2.30
C TRP A 412 19.77 14.57 -2.31
N LEU A 413 19.95 15.51 -1.38
CA LEU A 413 21.20 16.26 -1.24
C LEU A 413 22.39 15.33 -0.99
N LEU A 414 22.26 14.36 -0.07
CA LEU A 414 23.31 13.39 0.23
C LEU A 414 23.67 12.54 -1.00
N VAL A 415 22.69 12.15 -1.81
CA VAL A 415 22.94 11.43 -3.07
C VAL A 415 23.69 12.30 -4.06
N VAL A 416 23.26 13.55 -4.26
CA VAL A 416 23.94 14.50 -5.16
C VAL A 416 25.38 14.75 -4.72
N GLU A 417 25.62 14.96 -3.42
CA GLU A 417 26.94 15.15 -2.85
C GLU A 417 27.86 13.93 -3.05
N SER A 418 27.30 12.72 -3.06
CA SER A 418 28.07 11.49 -3.28
C SER A 418 28.57 11.32 -4.72
N GLY A 419 27.89 11.94 -5.69
CA GLY A 419 28.16 11.77 -7.13
C GLY A 419 27.86 10.37 -7.68
N LEU A 420 27.19 9.51 -6.91
CA LEU A 420 26.83 8.15 -7.29
C LEU A 420 25.33 8.05 -7.62
N PRO A 421 24.93 7.13 -8.51
CA PRO A 421 23.52 6.95 -8.85
C PRO A 421 22.78 6.20 -7.74
N LEU A 422 21.74 6.83 -7.18
CA LEU A 422 20.75 6.21 -6.31
C LEU A 422 19.43 6.95 -6.47
N GLU A 423 18.35 6.26 -6.80
CA GLU A 423 17.01 6.83 -6.73
C GLU A 423 16.51 6.74 -5.28
N VAL A 424 15.96 7.82 -4.73
CA VAL A 424 15.46 7.84 -3.35
C VAL A 424 14.03 8.36 -3.32
N GLU A 425 13.16 7.64 -2.63
CA GLU A 425 11.78 8.01 -2.35
C GLU A 425 11.47 7.81 -0.87
N ALA A 426 10.51 8.56 -0.34
CA ALA A 426 9.91 8.28 0.95
C ALA A 426 8.69 7.36 0.79
N ALA A 427 8.62 6.32 1.61
CA ALA A 427 7.56 5.33 1.60
C ALA A 427 6.20 6.00 1.80
N ARG A 428 5.24 5.69 0.92
CA ARG A 428 3.88 6.20 0.99
C ARG A 428 2.87 5.09 0.80
N GLU A 429 1.83 5.06 1.62
CA GLU A 429 0.70 4.14 1.44
C GLU A 429 0.08 4.25 0.04
N GLY A 430 -0.16 3.10 -0.57
CA GLY A 430 -0.68 2.99 -1.93
C GLY A 430 0.36 3.18 -3.03
N ALA A 431 1.61 3.57 -2.71
CA ALA A 431 2.69 3.62 -3.69
C ALA A 431 3.00 2.22 -4.23
N GLU A 432 3.29 2.15 -5.53
CA GLU A 432 3.63 0.91 -6.23
C GLU A 432 4.96 1.06 -6.96
N VAL A 433 5.77 0.01 -6.91
CA VAL A 433 7.01 -0.10 -7.68
C VAL A 433 6.93 -1.34 -8.56
N TRP A 434 7.25 -1.16 -9.83
CA TRP A 434 7.24 -2.21 -10.84
C TRP A 434 8.66 -2.51 -11.28
N LEU A 435 9.05 -3.78 -11.22
CA LEU A 435 10.36 -4.27 -11.65
C LEU A 435 10.19 -5.12 -12.90
N ALA A 436 11.14 -4.95 -13.84
CA ALA A 436 11.21 -5.68 -15.09
C ALA A 436 12.60 -6.33 -15.23
N PRO A 437 12.69 -7.50 -15.87
CA PRO A 437 13.97 -8.16 -16.12
C PRO A 437 14.95 -7.23 -16.83
N ARG A 438 16.24 -7.35 -16.49
CA ARG A 438 17.32 -6.59 -17.13
C ARG A 438 17.70 -7.18 -18.48
#